data_AF-A0AAV9UU02-F1
#
_entry.id   AF-A0AAV9UU02-F1
#
_cell.length_a   1.000
_cell.length_b   1.000
_cell.length_c   1.000
_cell.angle_alpha   90.00
_cell.angle_beta   90.00
_cell.angle_gamma   90.00
#
_symmetry.space_group_name_H-M   'P 1'
#
loop_
_entity.id
_entity.type
_entity.pdbx_description
1 polymer ?
#
loop_
_entity_poly.entity_id
_entity_poly.type
_entity_poly.pdbx_seq_one_letter_code
_entity_poly.pdbx_strand_id
1 'polypeptide(L)'
;MFEGKVQGVLTYNLISTIKTNGSTDLTYYDLRALVSAKIRKQEQTLVLGGEGDRLFLSPKRRELMYMVSITEFEPGTGTVHLDAGLAHGICKGVTVDVWPSSCSHFRDSERRALLEISKVEEITSTAKIVEWYTDSETEKKLERGFLGQLRSLPQQPVYLDSSIPPCDMATLRNELRKHKAALSENPKKSTFRVCIRNGSYFITGGCKPLLNAVPPLPVNTDNATEKLIRRLAHLTRYYDILGLQPNEPELWVASGIEKEPLKIPRAATWYSARELPTNPIYTTSYEISENKKIVLRLTNESECRKYVTIIALDSEWGVEQIFPTAPGVHNKPLEATESIRLPLDIILPSDARPGQTTDTLKVIVTTEPANFRWLGIPSLADLENCATTTRQRGTATKPSGPLKELYEVMTDRKLRAIKYLPITSKWNSKNLNVKIPLDNPTSPYIDETDEGDDTTGEKSTGTFSTPSS
;
A
#
# COMPACT_ATOMS: atom_id res chain seq x y z
N MET A 1 -1.72 -14.35 39.40
CA MET A 1 -2.88 -14.96 40.08
C MET A 1 -4.11 -14.12 39.77
N PHE A 2 -5.21 -14.73 39.30
CA PHE A 2 -6.53 -14.10 39.23
C PHE A 2 -7.42 -14.81 40.24
N GLU A 3 -8.11 -14.07 41.11
CA GLU A 3 -8.95 -14.67 42.17
C GLU A 3 -8.20 -15.74 42.99
N GLY A 4 -6.90 -15.52 43.26
CA GLY A 4 -6.07 -16.46 44.02
C GLY A 4 -5.64 -17.73 43.28
N LYS A 5 -5.91 -17.88 41.97
CA LYS A 5 -5.55 -19.07 41.18
C LYS A 5 -4.47 -18.80 40.13
N VAL A 6 -3.64 -19.82 39.86
CA VAL A 6 -2.65 -19.84 38.78
C VAL A 6 -3.39 -20.00 37.45
N GLN A 7 -3.16 -19.09 36.51
CA GLN A 7 -3.74 -19.11 35.16
C GLN A 7 -2.63 -18.80 34.15
N GLY A 8 -2.78 -19.32 32.92
CA GLY A 8 -1.90 -18.97 31.82
C GLY A 8 -1.98 -17.47 31.52
N VAL A 9 -0.84 -16.84 31.22
CA VAL A 9 -0.71 -15.39 30.97
C VAL A 9 -1.64 -14.94 29.84
N LEU A 10 -1.73 -15.71 28.76
CA LEU A 10 -2.65 -15.43 27.66
C LEU A 10 -4.11 -15.47 28.12
N THR A 11 -4.53 -16.56 28.76
CA THR A 11 -5.91 -16.77 29.22
C THR A 11 -6.34 -15.67 30.19
N TYR A 12 -5.47 -15.31 31.12
CA TYR A 12 -5.68 -14.20 32.06
C TYR A 12 -5.97 -12.89 31.32
N ASN A 13 -5.08 -12.50 30.41
CA ASN A 13 -5.17 -11.23 29.71
C ASN A 13 -6.36 -11.20 28.75
N LEU A 14 -6.70 -12.33 28.13
CA LEU A 14 -7.88 -12.49 27.30
C LEU A 14 -9.17 -12.23 28.10
N ILE A 15 -9.37 -12.96 29.21
CA ILE A 15 -10.57 -12.83 30.06
C ILE A 15 -10.67 -11.42 30.64
N SER A 16 -9.56 -10.88 31.15
CA SER A 16 -9.52 -9.49 31.66
C SER A 16 -9.92 -8.49 30.59
N THR A 17 -9.41 -8.63 29.36
CA THR A 17 -9.73 -7.71 28.27
C THR A 17 -11.20 -7.79 27.87
N ILE A 18 -11.77 -9.00 27.82
CA ILE A 18 -13.20 -9.18 27.55
C ILE A 18 -14.05 -8.54 28.65
N LYS A 19 -13.71 -8.74 29.93
CA LYS A 19 -14.46 -8.14 31.06
C LYS A 19 -14.43 -6.61 31.02
N THR A 20 -13.27 -6.01 30.74
CA THR A 20 -13.13 -4.54 30.67
C THR A 20 -13.83 -3.93 29.45
N ASN A 21 -13.95 -4.69 28.36
CA ASN A 21 -14.50 -4.21 27.09
C ASN A 21 -15.85 -4.87 26.73
N GLY A 22 -16.57 -5.45 27.70
CA GLY A 22 -17.73 -6.31 27.45
C GLY A 22 -18.91 -5.64 26.73
N SER A 23 -18.91 -4.30 26.63
CA SER A 23 -19.94 -3.51 25.96
C SER A 23 -19.55 -3.01 24.56
N THR A 24 -18.34 -3.30 24.08
CA THR A 24 -17.87 -2.85 22.76
C THR A 24 -17.92 -3.98 21.74
N ASP A 25 -18.32 -3.63 20.50
CA ASP A 25 -18.29 -4.53 19.34
C ASP A 25 -16.84 -4.76 18.90
N LEU A 26 -16.08 -5.54 19.68
CA LEU A 26 -14.71 -5.90 19.35
C LEU A 26 -14.69 -7.02 18.32
N THR A 27 -13.83 -6.89 17.31
CA THR A 27 -13.46 -8.01 16.44
C THR A 27 -12.40 -8.90 17.10
N TYR A 28 -12.20 -10.10 16.56
CA TYR A 28 -11.06 -10.95 16.98
C TYR A 28 -9.73 -10.24 16.79
N TYR A 29 -9.63 -9.37 15.78
CA TYR A 29 -8.48 -8.51 15.54
C TYR A 29 -8.23 -7.53 16.68
N ASP A 30 -9.24 -6.77 17.08
CA ASP A 30 -9.12 -5.76 18.15
C ASP A 30 -8.78 -6.43 19.48
N LEU A 31 -9.44 -7.55 19.76
CA LEU A 31 -9.17 -8.34 20.95
C LEU A 31 -7.73 -8.85 20.96
N ARG A 32 -7.24 -9.37 19.83
CA ARG A 32 -5.84 -9.78 19.68
C ARG A 32 -4.90 -8.60 19.91
N ALA A 33 -5.15 -7.43 19.33
CA ALA A 33 -4.30 -6.24 19.51
C ALA A 33 -4.22 -5.83 20.99
N LEU A 34 -5.36 -5.73 21.68
CA LEU A 34 -5.44 -5.38 23.10
C LEU A 34 -4.73 -6.41 23.99
N VAL A 35 -4.90 -7.71 23.71
CA VAL A 35 -4.25 -8.78 24.48
C VAL A 35 -2.75 -8.82 24.18
N SER A 36 -2.35 -8.75 22.90
CA SER A 36 -0.94 -8.69 22.48
C SER A 36 -0.19 -7.57 23.19
N ALA A 37 -0.80 -6.39 23.32
CA ALA A 37 -0.17 -5.28 23.99
C ALA A 37 0.01 -5.49 25.50
N LYS A 38 -0.78 -6.38 26.13
CA LYS A 38 -0.60 -6.77 27.55
C LYS A 38 0.45 -7.87 27.73
N ILE A 39 0.59 -8.79 26.77
CA ILE A 39 1.44 -9.99 26.90
C ILE A 39 2.87 -9.82 26.37
N ARG A 40 3.17 -8.78 25.57
CA ARG A 40 4.51 -8.58 24.95
C ARG A 40 5.67 -8.58 25.97
N LYS A 41 5.41 -8.22 27.23
CA LYS A 41 6.42 -8.22 28.29
C LYS A 41 6.81 -9.63 28.79
N GLN A 42 6.09 -10.68 28.41
CA GLN A 42 6.33 -12.06 28.85
C GLN A 42 6.86 -12.97 27.73
N GLU A 43 7.44 -12.41 26.67
CA GLU A 43 8.04 -13.16 25.53
C GLU A 43 7.07 -14.14 24.82
N GLN A 44 5.76 -13.99 25.02
CA GLN A 44 4.74 -14.77 24.34
C GLN A 44 4.19 -14.04 23.12
N THR A 45 4.21 -14.73 21.96
CA THR A 45 3.64 -14.22 20.71
C THR A 45 2.22 -14.73 20.54
N LEU A 46 1.23 -13.84 20.62
CA LEU A 46 -0.15 -14.16 20.27
C LEU A 46 -0.34 -14.13 18.76
N VAL A 47 -0.69 -15.30 18.23
CA VAL A 47 -1.04 -15.51 16.82
C VAL A 47 -2.56 -15.54 16.69
N LEU A 48 -3.09 -14.76 15.76
CA LEU A 48 -4.48 -14.84 15.35
C LEU A 48 -4.58 -15.79 14.15
N GLY A 49 -5.46 -16.78 14.24
CA GLY A 49 -5.82 -17.66 13.12
C GLY A 49 -7.30 -17.49 12.78
N GLY A 50 -7.62 -17.44 11.49
CA GLY A 50 -9.00 -17.33 10.99
C GLY A 50 -9.40 -15.90 10.60
N GLU A 51 -10.69 -15.58 10.78
CA GLU A 51 -11.34 -14.36 10.33
C GLU A 51 -11.24 -13.26 11.39
N GLY A 52 -10.18 -12.44 11.32
CA GLY A 52 -9.94 -11.37 12.29
C GLY A 52 -10.99 -10.26 12.29
N ASP A 53 -11.68 -10.04 11.17
CA ASP A 53 -12.73 -9.06 10.93
C ASP A 53 -14.08 -9.41 11.58
N ARG A 54 -14.21 -10.64 12.09
CA ARG A 54 -15.43 -11.10 12.73
C ARG A 54 -15.54 -10.56 14.15
N LEU A 55 -16.73 -10.09 14.52
CA LEU A 55 -17.04 -9.71 15.89
C LEU A 55 -16.90 -10.91 16.83
N PHE A 56 -16.29 -10.70 17.99
CA PHE A 56 -15.99 -11.76 18.94
C PHE A 56 -17.27 -12.51 19.33
N LEU A 57 -17.30 -13.83 19.10
CA LEU A 57 -18.46 -14.71 19.34
C LEU A 57 -19.75 -14.29 18.61
N SER A 58 -19.65 -13.55 17.50
CA SER A 58 -20.80 -13.10 16.71
C SER A 58 -20.62 -13.49 15.23
N PRO A 59 -21.68 -13.76 14.46
CA PRO A 59 -21.57 -14.01 13.03
C PRO A 59 -21.32 -12.73 12.22
N LYS A 60 -21.48 -11.56 12.83
CA LYS A 60 -21.30 -10.27 12.16
C LYS A 60 -19.81 -9.98 11.94
N ARG A 61 -19.53 -9.26 10.86
CA ARG A 61 -18.19 -8.75 10.52
C ARG A 61 -18.17 -7.25 10.63
N ARG A 62 -16.97 -6.71 10.88
CA ARG A 62 -16.68 -5.29 10.84
C ARG A 62 -15.42 -5.09 10.02
N GLU A 63 -15.44 -4.09 9.16
CA GLU A 63 -14.26 -3.68 8.41
C GLU A 63 -13.13 -3.31 9.38
N LEU A 64 -11.95 -3.86 9.15
CA LEU A 64 -10.77 -3.62 9.99
C LEU A 64 -10.09 -2.34 9.54
N MET A 65 -9.91 -1.41 10.47
CA MET A 65 -9.10 -0.21 10.23
C MET A 65 -7.67 -0.50 10.64
N TYR A 66 -6.78 -0.54 9.66
CA TYR A 66 -5.36 -0.73 9.91
C TYR A 66 -4.72 0.64 10.13
N MET A 67 -4.27 0.87 11.36
CA MET A 67 -3.55 2.07 11.79
C MET A 67 -2.30 1.68 12.56
N VAL A 68 -1.42 2.66 12.80
CA VAL A 68 -0.31 2.48 13.73
C VAL A 68 -0.90 2.27 15.12
N SER A 69 -0.34 1.41 15.95
CA SER A 69 -0.82 1.16 17.31
C SER A 69 0.20 1.64 18.35
N ILE A 70 -0.32 2.17 19.45
CA ILE A 70 0.48 2.49 20.63
C ILE A 70 0.76 1.19 21.38
N THR A 71 2.04 0.87 21.50
CA THR A 71 2.53 -0.34 22.18
C THR A 71 2.83 -0.10 23.64
N GLU A 72 3.33 1.09 23.97
CA GLU A 72 3.68 1.49 25.33
C GLU A 72 3.60 3.02 25.50
N PHE A 73 3.24 3.44 26.70
CA PHE A 73 3.26 4.83 27.12
C PHE A 73 3.90 4.92 28.51
N GLU A 74 4.87 5.82 28.65
CA GLU A 74 5.58 6.08 29.89
C GLU A 74 5.18 7.46 30.45
N PRO A 75 4.28 7.52 31.44
CA PRO A 75 3.76 8.81 31.94
C PRO A 75 4.86 9.72 32.51
N GLY A 76 5.89 9.14 33.14
CA GLY A 76 6.97 9.91 33.77
C GLY A 76 7.88 10.64 32.79
N THR A 77 8.05 10.09 31.58
CA THR A 77 8.93 10.66 30.54
C THR A 77 8.13 11.33 29.41
N GLY A 78 6.82 11.08 29.32
CA GLY A 78 5.97 11.51 28.20
C GLY A 78 6.29 10.77 26.89
N THR A 79 6.96 9.62 27.00
CA THR A 79 7.44 8.84 25.85
C THR A 79 6.37 7.84 25.41
N VAL A 80 6.12 7.79 24.11
CA VAL A 80 5.14 6.89 23.49
C VAL A 80 5.86 5.98 22.49
N HIS A 81 5.59 4.68 22.54
CA HIS A 81 6.14 3.70 21.60
C HIS A 81 5.07 3.24 20.62
N LEU A 82 5.42 3.22 19.34
CA LEU A 82 4.53 2.88 18.23
C LEU A 82 5.06 1.65 17.49
N ASP A 83 4.17 0.79 16.99
CA ASP A 83 4.50 -0.41 16.19
C ASP A 83 4.68 -0.11 14.68
N ALA A 84 5.25 1.06 14.39
CA ALA A 84 5.62 1.42 13.03
C ALA A 84 6.97 2.15 13.03
N GLY A 85 7.76 1.91 11.99
CA GLY A 85 9.15 2.34 11.88
C GLY A 85 9.56 2.62 10.42
N LEU A 86 10.87 2.58 10.16
CA LEU A 86 11.48 2.89 8.86
C LEU A 86 10.95 2.00 7.73
N ALA A 87 10.74 0.70 7.99
CA ALA A 87 10.18 -0.24 7.01
C ALA A 87 8.78 0.17 6.53
N HIS A 88 8.09 0.99 7.32
CA HIS A 88 6.77 1.51 7.01
C HIS A 88 6.79 2.96 6.49
N GLY A 89 7.97 3.53 6.25
CA GLY A 89 8.11 4.92 5.79
C GLY A 89 8.02 5.98 6.89
N ILE A 90 8.07 5.59 8.16
CA ILE A 90 8.11 6.56 9.26
C ILE A 90 9.49 7.17 9.37
N CYS A 91 9.53 8.50 9.49
CA CYS A 91 10.75 9.27 9.67
C CYS A 91 10.65 10.13 10.94
N LYS A 92 11.81 10.56 11.46
CA LYS A 92 11.86 11.53 12.56
C LYS A 92 11.13 12.82 12.17
N GLY A 93 10.42 13.43 13.12
CA GLY A 93 9.63 14.66 12.98
C GLY A 93 8.27 14.49 12.32
N VAL A 94 7.94 13.29 11.85
CA VAL A 94 6.56 12.97 11.48
C VAL A 94 5.69 13.10 12.72
N THR A 95 4.47 13.60 12.57
CA THR A 95 3.52 13.64 13.67
C THR A 95 2.44 12.57 13.51
N VAL A 96 1.85 12.16 14.62
CA VAL A 96 0.85 11.10 14.67
C VAL A 96 -0.30 11.56 15.56
N ASP A 97 -1.51 11.56 15.01
CA ASP A 97 -2.71 11.74 15.80
C ASP A 97 -3.13 10.44 16.45
N VAL A 98 -3.65 10.55 17.67
CA VAL A 98 -4.02 9.38 18.45
C VAL A 98 -5.50 9.40 18.81
N TRP A 99 -6.16 8.26 18.58
CA TRP A 99 -7.51 7.96 19.01
C TRP A 99 -7.56 6.73 19.93
N PRO A 100 -8.60 6.62 20.78
CA PRO A 100 -8.91 5.39 21.49
C PRO A 100 -9.16 4.22 20.52
N SER A 101 -8.86 3.00 20.97
CA SER A 101 -9.12 1.76 20.22
C SER A 101 -10.61 1.48 19.97
N SER A 102 -11.50 2.11 20.74
CA SER A 102 -12.94 1.98 20.60
C SER A 102 -13.53 2.83 19.47
N CYS A 103 -12.76 3.73 18.88
CA CYS A 103 -13.24 4.63 17.83
C CYS A 103 -13.49 3.86 16.53
N SER A 104 -14.70 3.99 15.98
CA SER A 104 -15.07 3.44 14.68
C SER A 104 -15.04 4.48 13.54
N HIS A 105 -15.09 5.78 13.88
CA HIS A 105 -15.25 6.86 12.90
C HIS A 105 -14.19 7.97 13.00
N PHE A 106 -13.21 7.83 13.91
CA PHE A 106 -12.07 8.75 14.04
C PHE A 106 -12.46 10.23 14.02
N ARG A 107 -13.52 10.58 14.76
CA ARG A 107 -14.00 11.96 14.80
C ARG A 107 -12.97 12.82 15.53
N ASP A 108 -12.85 14.08 15.11
CA ASP A 108 -11.96 15.03 15.76
C ASP A 108 -12.28 15.23 17.25
N SER A 109 -13.56 15.13 17.62
CA SER A 109 -14.00 15.19 19.02
C SER A 109 -13.48 14.04 19.88
N GLU A 110 -13.06 12.92 19.29
CA GLU A 110 -12.55 11.74 20.00
C GLU A 110 -11.02 11.68 19.98
N ARG A 111 -10.37 12.61 19.27
CA ARG A 111 -8.92 12.72 19.16
C ARG A 111 -8.32 13.06 20.53
N ARG A 112 -7.23 12.38 20.91
CA ARG A 112 -6.66 12.46 22.27
C ARG A 112 -5.38 13.27 22.32
N ALA A 113 -4.43 12.96 21.44
CA ALA A 113 -3.12 13.58 21.47
C ALA A 113 -2.51 13.68 20.08
N LEU A 114 -1.59 14.62 19.95
CA LEU A 114 -0.63 14.72 18.86
C LEU A 114 0.74 14.27 19.36
N LEU A 115 1.33 13.33 18.65
CA LEU A 115 2.69 12.85 18.90
C LEU A 115 3.63 13.36 17.82
N GLU A 116 4.91 13.53 18.14
CA GLU A 116 6.00 13.75 17.19
C GLU A 116 7.04 12.65 17.33
N ILE A 117 7.36 12.00 16.21
CA ILE A 117 8.33 10.93 16.15
C ILE A 117 9.74 11.48 16.42
N SER A 118 10.35 11.02 17.50
CA SER A 118 11.66 11.49 17.96
C SER A 118 12.80 10.54 17.58
N LYS A 119 12.52 9.23 17.57
CA LYS A 119 13.44 8.15 17.19
C LYS A 119 12.68 7.11 16.36
N VAL A 120 13.33 6.54 15.35
CA VAL A 120 12.75 5.51 14.49
C VAL A 120 13.68 4.30 14.45
N GLU A 121 13.11 3.11 14.49
CA GLU A 121 13.81 1.82 14.34
C GLU A 121 13.25 1.09 13.11
N GLU A 122 13.56 -0.19 12.92
CA GLU A 122 13.12 -0.96 11.74
C GLU A 122 11.58 -0.96 11.61
N ILE A 123 10.91 -1.46 12.65
CA ILE A 123 9.46 -1.67 12.67
C ILE A 123 8.76 -0.94 13.82
N THR A 124 9.53 -0.24 14.65
CA THR A 124 9.06 0.50 15.84
C THR A 124 9.52 1.95 15.77
N SER A 125 8.87 2.81 16.53
CA SER A 125 9.32 4.18 16.73
C SER A 125 8.96 4.70 18.11
N THR A 126 9.65 5.75 18.51
CA THR A 126 9.44 6.45 19.76
C THR A 126 9.04 7.89 19.48
N ALA A 127 7.94 8.31 20.08
CA ALA A 127 7.36 9.63 19.91
C ALA A 127 7.23 10.37 21.25
N LYS A 128 7.13 11.69 21.16
CA LYS A 128 6.83 12.57 22.30
C LYS A 128 5.49 13.24 22.08
N ILE A 129 4.75 13.46 23.15
CA ILE A 129 3.49 14.20 23.07
C ILE A 129 3.79 15.68 22.82
N VAL A 130 3.23 16.22 21.75
CA VAL A 130 3.30 17.64 21.38
C VAL A 130 2.12 18.39 21.97
N GLU A 131 0.93 17.81 21.88
CA GLU A 131 -0.33 18.45 22.23
C GLU A 131 -1.34 17.41 22.73
N TRP A 132 -2.15 17.78 23.70
CA TRP A 132 -3.34 17.05 24.10
C TRP A 132 -4.57 17.78 23.55
N TYR A 133 -5.53 17.04 22.99
CA TYR A 133 -6.76 17.59 22.44
C TYR A 133 -7.91 17.63 23.45
N THR A 134 -7.63 17.28 24.71
CA THR A 134 -8.56 17.36 25.83
C THR A 134 -7.97 18.23 26.94
N ASP A 135 -8.80 19.10 27.49
CA ASP A 135 -8.46 19.94 28.64
C ASP A 135 -8.59 19.18 29.96
N SER A 136 -9.26 18.02 29.96
CA SER A 136 -9.48 17.24 31.17
C SER A 136 -8.25 16.41 31.55
N GLU A 137 -7.69 16.67 32.73
CA GLU A 137 -6.56 15.90 33.30
C GLU A 137 -6.87 14.40 33.44
N THR A 138 -8.14 14.02 33.65
CA THR A 138 -8.53 12.59 33.72
C THR A 138 -8.54 11.90 32.36
N GLU A 139 -8.62 12.67 31.28
CA GLU A 139 -8.63 12.17 29.90
C GLU A 139 -7.26 12.27 29.19
N LYS A 140 -6.29 12.96 29.81
CA LYS A 140 -4.89 13.00 29.37
C LYS A 140 -4.17 11.68 29.65
N LYS A 141 -4.71 10.60 29.09
CA LYS A 141 -4.19 9.25 29.21
C LYS A 141 -4.09 8.63 27.83
N LEU A 142 -2.94 8.04 27.56
CA LEU A 142 -2.76 7.12 26.45
C LEU A 142 -2.72 5.70 27.00
N GLU A 143 -3.42 4.78 26.34
CA GLU A 143 -3.36 3.38 26.68
C GLU A 143 -2.80 2.57 25.52
N ARG A 144 -2.34 1.36 25.85
CA ARG A 144 -1.89 0.41 24.85
C ARG A 144 -3.05 0.01 23.94
N GLY A 145 -2.78 -0.08 22.65
CA GLY A 145 -3.77 -0.37 21.62
C GLY A 145 -4.49 0.86 21.08
N PHE A 146 -4.23 2.06 21.62
CA PHE A 146 -4.69 3.30 20.99
C PHE A 146 -4.15 3.39 19.55
N LEU A 147 -4.94 4.00 18.67
CA LEU A 147 -4.72 4.00 17.23
C LEU A 147 -4.12 5.33 16.79
N GLY A 148 -3.07 5.24 16.00
CA GLY A 148 -2.25 6.32 15.50
C GLY A 148 -2.44 6.50 14.00
N GLN A 149 -2.85 7.70 13.58
CA GLN A 149 -2.86 8.09 12.18
C GLN A 149 -1.70 9.06 11.90
N LEU A 150 -0.86 8.71 10.93
CA LEU A 150 0.26 9.58 10.55
C LEU A 150 -0.26 10.88 9.94
N ARG A 151 0.11 12.00 10.56
CA ARG A 151 0.03 13.34 9.97
C ARG A 151 1.25 13.55 9.08
N SER A 152 1.29 12.93 7.91
CA SER A 152 2.30 13.24 6.90
C SER A 152 1.79 12.94 5.51
N LEU A 153 1.83 13.96 4.65
CA LEU A 153 1.61 13.88 3.20
C LEU A 153 2.73 14.69 2.49
N PRO A 154 2.74 14.77 1.15
CA PRO A 154 3.90 14.61 0.27
C PRO A 154 5.03 15.61 0.47
N GLN A 155 6.27 15.11 0.46
CA GLN A 155 7.42 15.95 0.10
C GLN A 155 7.68 15.98 -1.42
N GLN A 156 6.88 15.26 -2.21
CA GLN A 156 7.08 15.15 -3.66
C GLN A 156 6.77 16.52 -4.32
N PRO A 157 7.75 17.15 -4.98
CA PRO A 157 7.56 18.46 -5.59
C PRO A 157 6.60 18.42 -6.79
N VAL A 158 5.65 19.35 -6.84
CA VAL A 158 4.68 19.54 -7.92
C VAL A 158 5.05 20.79 -8.72
N TYR A 159 5.15 20.66 -10.04
CA TYR A 159 5.28 21.76 -10.98
C TYR A 159 3.94 22.06 -11.65
N LEU A 160 3.55 23.32 -11.68
CA LEU A 160 2.36 23.79 -12.36
C LEU A 160 2.76 24.43 -13.69
N ASP A 161 2.21 23.92 -14.77
CA ASP A 161 2.55 24.32 -16.12
C ASP A 161 1.91 25.65 -16.53
N SER A 162 2.57 26.39 -17.43
CA SER A 162 2.05 27.67 -17.95
C SER A 162 0.80 27.54 -18.81
N SER A 163 0.41 26.32 -19.21
CA SER A 163 -0.88 26.03 -19.84
C SER A 163 -2.10 26.30 -18.93
N ILE A 164 -1.89 26.44 -17.62
CA ILE A 164 -2.96 26.75 -16.68
C ILE A 164 -3.21 28.27 -16.68
N PRO A 165 -4.47 28.73 -16.82
CA PRO A 165 -4.81 30.15 -16.78
C PRO A 165 -4.28 30.83 -15.51
N PRO A 166 -3.78 32.10 -15.59
CA PRO A 166 -3.19 32.78 -14.44
C PRO A 166 -4.11 32.89 -13.20
N CYS A 167 -5.41 33.03 -13.40
CA CYS A 167 -6.40 33.08 -12.31
C CYS A 167 -6.52 31.73 -11.58
N ASP A 168 -6.50 30.63 -12.32
CA ASP A 168 -6.60 29.28 -11.78
C ASP A 168 -5.28 28.86 -11.15
N MET A 169 -4.16 29.26 -11.74
CA MET A 169 -2.81 29.09 -11.18
C MET A 169 -2.68 29.71 -9.79
N ALA A 170 -3.16 30.94 -9.60
CA ALA A 170 -3.10 31.61 -8.29
C ALA A 170 -3.93 30.84 -7.25
N THR A 171 -5.13 30.40 -7.62
CA THR A 171 -6.04 29.63 -6.77
C THR A 171 -5.45 28.27 -6.41
N LEU A 172 -4.94 27.53 -7.40
CA LEU A 172 -4.26 26.25 -7.25
C LEU A 172 -3.02 26.36 -6.39
N ARG A 173 -2.17 27.39 -6.60
CA ARG A 173 -1.01 27.64 -5.74
C ARG A 173 -1.43 27.93 -4.31
N ASN A 174 -2.49 28.71 -4.11
CA ASN A 174 -2.97 29.01 -2.76
C ASN A 174 -3.50 27.76 -2.06
N GLU A 175 -4.31 26.95 -2.74
CA GLU A 175 -4.82 25.69 -2.18
C GLU A 175 -3.68 24.68 -1.98
N LEU A 176 -2.76 24.48 -2.94
CA LEU A 176 -1.59 23.62 -2.75
C LEU A 176 -0.70 24.07 -1.59
N ARG A 177 -0.53 25.38 -1.38
CA ARG A 177 0.17 25.94 -0.20
C ARG A 177 -0.63 25.75 1.10
N LYS A 178 -1.96 25.86 1.05
CA LYS A 178 -2.86 25.52 2.15
C LYS A 178 -2.77 24.03 2.51
N HIS A 179 -2.50 23.19 1.53
CA HIS A 179 -2.20 21.76 1.71
C HIS A 179 -0.70 21.45 1.90
N LYS A 180 0.17 22.48 1.97
CA LYS A 180 1.64 22.36 2.08
C LYS A 180 2.29 21.41 1.07
N ALA A 181 1.69 21.21 -0.11
CA ALA A 181 2.36 20.50 -1.19
C ALA A 181 3.65 21.24 -1.58
N ALA A 182 4.76 20.51 -1.72
CA ALA A 182 6.01 21.09 -2.18
C ALA A 182 5.83 21.61 -3.61
N LEU A 183 5.93 22.91 -3.83
CA LEU A 183 5.87 23.49 -5.17
C LEU A 183 7.28 23.67 -5.72
N SER A 184 7.51 23.18 -6.94
CA SER A 184 8.73 23.43 -7.68
C SER A 184 8.44 24.42 -8.80
N GLU A 185 9.32 25.41 -8.97
CA GLU A 185 9.31 26.30 -10.15
C GLU A 185 10.05 25.66 -11.35
N ASN A 186 10.70 24.51 -11.16
CA ASN A 186 11.43 23.80 -12.19
C ASN A 186 10.85 22.40 -12.45
N PRO A 187 10.42 22.07 -13.69
CA PRO A 187 9.86 20.77 -14.01
C PRO A 187 10.86 19.63 -13.77
N LYS A 188 12.16 19.86 -13.98
CA LYS A 188 13.23 18.86 -13.77
C LYS A 188 13.48 18.53 -12.30
N LYS A 189 12.99 19.37 -11.37
CA LYS A 189 13.04 19.13 -9.92
C LYS A 189 11.70 18.69 -9.35
N SER A 190 10.68 18.54 -10.18
CA SER A 190 9.36 18.07 -9.78
C SER A 190 9.19 16.59 -10.01
N THR A 191 8.42 15.93 -9.15
CA THR A 191 7.95 14.56 -9.37
C THR A 191 6.70 14.57 -10.24
N PHE A 192 5.79 15.50 -9.97
CA PHE A 192 4.52 15.64 -10.69
C PHE A 192 4.49 16.96 -11.46
N ARG A 193 3.98 16.93 -12.68
CA ARG A 193 3.66 18.10 -13.49
C ARG A 193 2.15 18.13 -13.74
N VAL A 194 1.53 19.26 -13.48
CA VAL A 194 0.11 19.48 -13.76
C VAL A 194 -0.01 20.44 -14.93
N CYS A 195 -0.78 20.08 -15.95
CA CYS A 195 -1.10 20.93 -17.09
C CYS A 195 -2.58 20.86 -17.44
N ILE A 196 -3.09 21.83 -18.20
CA ILE A 196 -4.45 21.79 -18.76
C ILE A 196 -4.37 21.49 -20.25
N ARG A 197 -5.13 20.48 -20.70
CA ARG A 197 -5.35 20.18 -22.12
C ARG A 197 -6.82 19.85 -22.33
N ASN A 198 -7.43 20.34 -23.41
CA ASN A 198 -8.82 20.04 -23.76
C ASN A 198 -9.81 20.22 -22.59
N GLY A 199 -9.66 21.28 -21.81
CA GLY A 199 -10.54 21.56 -20.66
C GLY A 199 -10.42 20.59 -19.48
N SER A 200 -9.34 19.80 -19.41
CA SER A 200 -9.07 18.85 -18.32
C SER A 200 -7.67 19.05 -17.75
N TYR A 201 -7.52 18.84 -16.44
CA TYR A 201 -6.23 18.69 -15.78
C TYR A 201 -5.61 17.34 -16.13
N PHE A 202 -4.33 17.36 -16.51
CA PHE A 202 -3.49 16.20 -16.71
C PHE A 202 -2.36 16.22 -15.71
N ILE A 203 -2.18 15.12 -14.97
CA ILE A 203 -1.03 14.88 -14.11
C ILE A 203 -0.05 14.01 -14.89
N THR A 204 1.15 14.53 -15.14
CA THR A 204 2.23 13.82 -15.81
C THR A 204 3.47 13.75 -14.92
N GLY A 205 4.46 12.99 -15.37
CA GLY A 205 5.77 12.96 -14.74
C GLY A 205 6.49 14.28 -14.90
N GLY A 206 7.17 14.73 -13.84
CA GLY A 206 8.06 15.89 -13.88
C GLY A 206 9.43 15.49 -14.44
N CYS A 207 10.34 15.09 -13.55
CA CYS A 207 11.70 14.67 -13.89
C CYS A 207 11.79 13.24 -14.46
N LYS A 208 10.82 12.38 -14.11
CA LYS A 208 10.69 11.00 -14.58
C LYS A 208 9.25 10.76 -15.03
N PRO A 209 9.01 9.95 -16.08
CA PRO A 209 7.65 9.56 -16.45
C PRO A 209 6.98 8.83 -15.28
N LEU A 210 5.65 8.99 -15.19
CA LEU A 210 4.86 8.21 -14.24
C LEU A 210 4.85 6.74 -14.66
N LEU A 211 4.61 5.86 -13.70
CA LEU A 211 4.64 4.41 -13.91
C LEU A 211 3.48 3.97 -14.81
N ASN A 212 2.30 4.55 -14.54
CA ASN A 212 1.07 4.33 -15.25
C ASN A 212 0.50 5.68 -15.71
N ALA A 213 -0.51 5.66 -16.57
CA ALA A 213 -1.25 6.87 -16.94
C ALA A 213 -2.20 7.28 -15.80
N VAL A 214 -2.30 8.59 -15.55
CA VAL A 214 -3.32 9.13 -14.63
C VAL A 214 -4.52 9.57 -15.48
N PRO A 215 -5.75 9.11 -15.16
CA PRO A 215 -6.95 9.59 -15.83
C PRO A 215 -7.04 11.12 -15.82
N PRO A 216 -7.49 11.78 -16.90
CA PRO A 216 -7.69 13.24 -16.90
C PRO A 216 -8.80 13.65 -15.93
N LEU A 217 -8.75 14.88 -15.42
CA LEU A 217 -9.81 15.45 -14.55
C LEU A 217 -10.44 16.66 -15.25
N PRO A 218 -11.73 16.64 -15.61
CA PRO A 218 -12.35 17.80 -16.25
C PRO A 218 -12.36 19.03 -15.31
N VAL A 219 -11.92 20.19 -15.81
CA VAL A 219 -11.80 21.44 -15.03
C VAL A 219 -13.17 21.94 -14.59
N ASN A 220 -14.22 21.66 -15.38
CA ASN A 220 -15.60 22.08 -15.14
C ASN A 220 -16.34 21.19 -14.12
N THR A 221 -15.68 20.19 -13.55
CA THR A 221 -16.29 19.34 -12.52
C THR A 221 -16.44 20.11 -11.21
N ASP A 222 -17.52 19.87 -10.47
CA ASP A 222 -17.66 20.39 -9.11
C ASP A 222 -16.43 20.04 -8.27
N ASN A 223 -15.89 21.05 -7.58
CA ASN A 223 -14.68 20.95 -6.76
C ASN A 223 -13.45 20.37 -7.48
N ALA A 224 -13.28 20.65 -8.79
CA ALA A 224 -12.14 20.13 -9.58
C ALA A 224 -10.78 20.40 -8.93
N THR A 225 -10.55 21.59 -8.37
CA THR A 225 -9.31 21.93 -7.67
C THR A 225 -9.05 21.03 -6.45
N GLU A 226 -10.08 20.77 -5.65
CA GLU A 226 -9.98 19.87 -4.51
C GLU A 226 -9.73 18.43 -4.95
N LYS A 227 -10.47 17.95 -5.97
CA LYS A 227 -10.27 16.62 -6.54
C LYS A 227 -8.85 16.44 -7.08
N LEU A 228 -8.29 17.44 -7.75
CA LEU A 228 -6.92 17.43 -8.22
C LEU A 228 -5.92 17.28 -7.06
N ILE A 229 -6.12 18.02 -5.97
CA ILE A 229 -5.26 17.96 -4.80
C ILE A 229 -5.36 16.58 -4.13
N ARG A 230 -6.57 16.01 -4.05
CA ARG A 230 -6.78 14.63 -3.57
C ARG A 230 -6.01 13.62 -4.43
N ARG A 231 -6.08 13.73 -5.76
CA ARG A 231 -5.31 12.87 -6.67
C ARG A 231 -3.80 13.02 -6.44
N LEU A 232 -3.28 14.23 -6.26
CA LEU A 232 -1.86 14.46 -5.99
C LEU A 232 -1.40 13.87 -4.64
N ALA A 233 -2.21 14.00 -3.59
CA ALA A 233 -1.94 13.39 -2.29
C ALA A 233 -1.93 11.86 -2.38
N HIS A 234 -2.91 11.29 -3.10
CA HIS A 234 -3.00 9.86 -3.38
C HIS A 234 -1.77 9.33 -4.11
N LEU A 235 -1.43 9.95 -5.25
CA LEU A 235 -0.27 9.58 -6.06
C LEU A 235 1.02 9.70 -5.27
N THR A 236 1.17 10.72 -4.44
CA THR A 236 2.33 10.79 -3.57
C THR A 236 2.39 9.57 -2.65
N ARG A 237 1.32 9.26 -1.93
CA ARG A 237 1.34 8.13 -1.00
C ARG A 237 1.72 6.84 -1.72
N TYR A 238 1.18 6.63 -2.92
CA TYR A 238 1.59 5.54 -3.80
C TYR A 238 3.10 5.54 -4.09
N TYR A 239 3.66 6.68 -4.50
CA TYR A 239 5.10 6.80 -4.81
C TYR A 239 6.01 6.73 -3.58
N ASP A 240 5.56 7.19 -2.42
CA ASP A 240 6.29 7.06 -1.16
C ASP A 240 6.35 5.59 -0.77
N ILE A 241 5.24 4.84 -0.90
CA ILE A 241 5.20 3.39 -0.69
C ILE A 241 6.09 2.68 -1.71
N LEU A 242 6.02 3.05 -3.00
CA LEU A 242 6.87 2.50 -4.05
C LEU A 242 8.36 2.73 -3.76
N GLY A 243 8.69 3.91 -3.22
CA GLY A 243 10.03 4.36 -2.87
C GLY A 243 10.59 3.81 -1.56
N LEU A 244 9.80 3.12 -0.72
CA LEU A 244 10.30 2.51 0.52
C LEU A 244 11.43 1.52 0.22
N GLN A 245 12.67 1.86 0.55
CA GLN A 245 13.80 0.94 0.43
C GLN A 245 14.71 1.11 1.65
N PRO A 246 15.39 0.04 2.10
CA PRO A 246 16.40 0.17 3.13
C PRO A 246 17.57 1.00 2.59
N ASN A 247 18.27 1.70 3.47
CA ASN A 247 19.49 2.43 3.10
C ASN A 247 20.59 1.47 2.62
N GLU A 248 20.64 0.26 3.17
CA GLU A 248 21.58 -0.81 2.82
C GLU A 248 20.81 -2.14 2.69
N PRO A 249 20.49 -2.59 1.46
CA PRO A 249 19.73 -3.82 1.26
C PRO A 249 20.60 -5.06 1.53
N GLU A 250 20.36 -5.76 2.64
CA GLU A 250 20.90 -7.12 2.86
C GLU A 250 20.03 -8.15 2.12
N LEU A 251 20.61 -8.98 1.25
CA LEU A 251 19.89 -10.03 0.49
C LEU A 251 19.48 -11.22 1.39
N TRP A 252 18.43 -11.06 2.21
CA TRP A 252 17.92 -12.16 3.05
C TRP A 252 17.00 -13.14 2.33
N VAL A 253 16.26 -12.64 1.34
CA VAL A 253 15.26 -13.43 0.63
C VAL A 253 15.50 -13.26 -0.85
N ALA A 254 15.78 -14.37 -1.53
CA ALA A 254 15.72 -14.41 -2.98
C ALA A 254 14.25 -14.41 -3.41
N SER A 255 13.86 -13.41 -4.19
CA SER A 255 12.54 -13.31 -4.80
C SER A 255 12.62 -13.25 -6.31
N GLY A 256 11.65 -13.87 -6.98
CA GLY A 256 11.56 -13.86 -8.43
C GLY A 256 10.27 -14.46 -8.96
N ILE A 257 9.92 -14.10 -10.19
CA ILE A 257 8.76 -14.64 -10.90
C ILE A 257 9.23 -15.88 -11.69
N GLU A 258 8.55 -17.01 -11.49
CA GLU A 258 8.78 -18.23 -12.28
C GLU A 258 8.21 -18.04 -13.68
N LYS A 259 9.09 -18.05 -14.71
CA LYS A 259 8.66 -18.12 -16.10
C LYS A 259 8.19 -19.54 -16.40
N GLU A 260 6.93 -19.69 -16.82
CA GLU A 260 6.34 -20.97 -17.26
C GLU A 260 6.42 -22.09 -16.20
N PRO A 261 5.71 -21.95 -15.07
CA PRO A 261 5.72 -22.97 -14.02
C PRO A 261 5.14 -24.30 -14.53
N LEU A 262 5.91 -25.40 -14.40
CA LEU A 262 5.46 -26.76 -14.72
C LEU A 262 4.14 -27.15 -14.05
N LYS A 263 3.92 -26.66 -12.82
CA LYS A 263 2.68 -26.84 -12.06
C LYS A 263 2.43 -25.60 -11.21
N ILE A 264 1.26 -25.00 -11.40
CA ILE A 264 0.79 -23.87 -10.60
C ILE A 264 0.03 -24.44 -9.39
N PRO A 265 0.45 -24.14 -8.16
CA PRO A 265 -0.27 -24.59 -6.97
C PRO A 265 -1.61 -23.86 -6.86
N ARG A 266 -2.61 -24.50 -6.23
CA ARG A 266 -3.92 -23.87 -5.98
C ARG A 266 -3.89 -22.79 -4.90
N ALA A 267 -2.91 -22.87 -4.00
CA ALA A 267 -2.72 -21.96 -2.88
C ALA A 267 -1.22 -21.79 -2.60
N ALA A 268 -0.88 -20.83 -1.73
CA ALA A 268 0.48 -20.70 -1.21
C ALA A 268 1.00 -22.05 -0.69
N THR A 269 2.15 -22.49 -1.17
CA THR A 269 2.75 -23.78 -0.80
C THR A 269 4.15 -23.57 -0.25
N TRP A 270 4.43 -24.18 0.90
CA TRP A 270 5.73 -24.17 1.57
C TRP A 270 6.49 -25.46 1.29
N TYR A 271 7.81 -25.35 1.17
CA TYR A 271 8.70 -26.49 0.94
C TYR A 271 10.14 -26.13 1.32
N SER A 272 10.97 -27.14 1.50
CA SER A 272 12.40 -26.91 1.71
C SER A 272 13.08 -26.57 0.39
N ALA A 273 13.94 -25.54 0.37
CA ALA A 273 14.68 -25.18 -0.84
C ALA A 273 15.49 -26.34 -1.45
N ARG A 274 15.78 -27.39 -0.66
CA ARG A 274 16.51 -28.60 -1.07
C ARG A 274 15.69 -29.57 -1.95
N GLU A 275 14.37 -29.39 -2.05
CA GLU A 275 13.45 -30.34 -2.69
C GLU A 275 13.14 -30.03 -4.17
N LEU A 276 13.66 -28.94 -4.74
CA LEU A 276 13.37 -28.54 -6.14
C LEU A 276 14.59 -28.70 -7.07
N PRO A 277 14.34 -28.94 -8.38
CA PRO A 277 15.38 -28.93 -9.40
C PRO A 277 16.15 -27.60 -9.42
N THR A 278 17.45 -27.72 -9.68
CA THR A 278 18.42 -26.64 -9.79
C THR A 278 18.03 -25.66 -10.91
N ASN A 279 17.77 -24.41 -10.55
CA ASN A 279 17.57 -23.23 -11.43
C ASN A 279 16.31 -23.16 -12.33
N PRO A 280 15.15 -22.78 -11.80
CA PRO A 280 14.17 -22.04 -12.61
C PRO A 280 14.76 -20.68 -13.02
N ILE A 281 14.53 -20.26 -14.26
CA ILE A 281 14.89 -18.91 -14.73
C ILE A 281 13.97 -17.91 -14.03
N TYR A 282 14.50 -17.21 -13.03
CA TYR A 282 13.77 -16.14 -12.36
C TYR A 282 13.98 -14.82 -13.07
N THR A 283 12.94 -13.99 -13.06
CA THR A 283 13.05 -12.61 -13.50
C THR A 283 12.47 -11.66 -12.46
N THR A 284 13.03 -10.45 -12.43
CA THR A 284 12.50 -9.31 -11.67
C THR A 284 11.50 -8.49 -12.49
N SER A 285 11.40 -8.74 -13.80
CA SER A 285 10.42 -8.13 -14.70
C SER A 285 9.79 -9.22 -15.58
N TYR A 286 8.47 -9.31 -15.60
CA TYR A 286 7.74 -10.28 -16.42
C TYR A 286 6.76 -9.56 -17.34
N GLU A 287 6.82 -9.86 -18.63
CA GLU A 287 5.94 -9.26 -19.64
C GLU A 287 4.77 -10.21 -19.92
N ILE A 288 3.56 -9.65 -19.96
CA ILE A 288 2.31 -10.39 -20.12
C ILE A 288 1.46 -9.71 -21.18
N SER A 289 1.00 -10.48 -22.17
CA SER A 289 0.10 -10.03 -23.25
C SER A 289 -1.36 -10.48 -23.07
N GLU A 290 -1.64 -11.39 -22.13
CA GLU A 290 -2.97 -11.96 -21.87
C GLU A 290 -3.16 -12.29 -20.39
N ASN A 291 -4.41 -12.43 -19.92
CA ASN A 291 -4.69 -12.85 -18.55
C ASN A 291 -3.97 -14.17 -18.23
N LYS A 292 -3.11 -14.18 -17.22
CA LYS A 292 -2.22 -15.31 -16.95
C LYS A 292 -1.99 -15.52 -15.47
N LYS A 293 -1.91 -16.78 -15.08
CA LYS A 293 -1.46 -17.19 -13.75
C LYS A 293 0.07 -17.24 -13.73
N ILE A 294 0.69 -16.53 -12.80
CA ILE A 294 2.13 -16.55 -12.56
C ILE A 294 2.42 -17.11 -11.16
N VAL A 295 3.65 -17.54 -10.91
CA VAL A 295 4.08 -17.99 -9.58
C VAL A 295 5.20 -17.09 -9.09
N LEU A 296 4.96 -16.42 -7.97
CA LEU A 296 5.97 -15.70 -7.21
C LEU A 296 6.67 -16.68 -6.27
N ARG A 297 7.99 -16.80 -6.39
CA ARG A 297 8.83 -17.58 -5.49
C ARG A 297 9.58 -16.65 -4.54
N LEU A 298 9.58 -17.02 -3.26
CA LEU A 298 10.41 -16.41 -2.23
C LEU A 298 11.19 -17.52 -1.51
N THR A 299 12.48 -17.34 -1.32
CA THR A 299 13.36 -18.28 -0.61
C THR A 299 14.11 -17.52 0.46
N ASN A 300 14.01 -17.94 1.73
CA ASN A 300 14.84 -17.38 2.78
C ASN A 300 16.25 -17.96 2.69
N GLU A 301 17.20 -17.13 2.29
CA GLU A 301 18.62 -17.47 2.16
C GLU A 301 19.40 -17.15 3.43
N SER A 302 18.76 -16.54 4.43
CA SER A 302 19.39 -16.30 5.73
C SER A 302 19.29 -17.52 6.65
N GLU A 303 20.19 -17.57 7.63
CA GLU A 303 20.24 -18.61 8.67
C GLU A 303 19.16 -18.43 9.75
N CYS A 304 18.45 -17.30 9.74
CA CYS A 304 17.45 -16.95 10.74
C CYS A 304 16.06 -16.92 10.12
N ARG A 305 15.04 -17.13 10.95
CA ARG A 305 13.65 -16.88 10.58
C ARG A 305 13.48 -15.42 10.14
N LYS A 306 12.72 -15.22 9.06
CA LYS A 306 12.32 -13.90 8.57
C LYS A 306 10.80 -13.80 8.48
N TYR A 307 10.28 -12.58 8.46
CA TYR A 307 8.86 -12.32 8.25
C TYR A 307 8.67 -11.65 6.90
N VAL A 308 7.78 -12.19 6.08
CA VAL A 308 7.56 -11.71 4.72
C VAL A 308 6.15 -11.16 4.56
N THR A 309 6.08 -9.99 3.92
CA THR A 309 4.85 -9.35 3.46
C THR A 309 5.00 -9.00 1.99
N ILE A 310 3.94 -9.19 1.21
CA ILE A 310 3.91 -8.80 -0.21
C ILE A 310 2.78 -7.81 -0.40
N ILE A 311 3.13 -6.67 -0.99
CA ILE A 311 2.22 -5.59 -1.33
C ILE A 311 2.20 -5.46 -2.86
N ALA A 312 1.01 -5.45 -3.46
CA ALA A 312 0.82 -5.10 -4.85
C ALA A 312 0.55 -3.60 -4.96
N LEU A 313 1.25 -2.95 -5.87
CA LEU A 313 0.97 -1.60 -6.33
C LEU A 313 0.49 -1.74 -7.77
N ASP A 314 -0.79 -1.48 -8.00
CA ASP A 314 -1.45 -1.76 -9.28
C ASP A 314 -1.42 -0.56 -10.24
N SER A 315 -1.81 -0.83 -11.48
CA SER A 315 -1.93 0.16 -12.54
C SER A 315 -3.06 1.19 -12.37
N GLU A 316 -3.99 0.96 -11.46
CA GLU A 316 -5.08 1.88 -11.08
C GLU A 316 -4.72 2.76 -9.88
N TRP A 317 -3.44 2.74 -9.47
CA TRP A 317 -2.89 3.49 -8.34
C TRP A 317 -3.35 3.02 -6.97
N GLY A 318 -3.86 1.79 -6.87
CA GLY A 318 -4.15 1.11 -5.62
C GLY A 318 -2.90 0.50 -4.99
N VAL A 319 -2.95 0.31 -3.67
CA VAL A 319 -1.95 -0.46 -2.92
C VAL A 319 -2.68 -1.45 -2.03
N GLU A 320 -2.38 -2.73 -2.20
CA GLU A 320 -2.99 -3.80 -1.41
C GLU A 320 -1.95 -4.79 -0.89
N GLN A 321 -2.10 -5.23 0.36
CA GLN A 321 -1.34 -6.37 0.87
C GLN A 321 -1.93 -7.69 0.36
N ILE A 322 -1.30 -8.28 -0.65
CA ILE A 322 -1.71 -9.57 -1.24
C ILE A 322 -1.17 -10.79 -0.49
N PHE A 323 -0.17 -10.62 0.39
CA PHE A 323 0.30 -11.68 1.27
C PHE A 323 0.82 -11.14 2.60
N PRO A 324 0.41 -11.71 3.74
CA PRO A 324 -0.65 -12.72 3.90
C PRO A 324 -2.06 -12.15 3.59
N THR A 325 -2.95 -13.01 3.08
CA THR A 325 -4.30 -12.64 2.62
C THR A 325 -5.35 -12.60 3.73
N ALA A 326 -5.23 -13.46 4.75
CA ALA A 326 -6.25 -13.63 5.78
C ALA A 326 -6.46 -12.35 6.62
N PRO A 327 -7.72 -11.91 6.86
CA PRO A 327 -8.02 -10.74 7.67
C PRO A 327 -7.41 -10.83 9.08
N GLY A 328 -6.62 -9.83 9.46
CA GLY A 328 -5.98 -9.76 10.77
C GLY A 328 -4.69 -10.58 10.90
N VAL A 329 -4.28 -11.30 9.86
CA VAL A 329 -2.94 -11.87 9.77
C VAL A 329 -2.04 -10.85 9.06
N HIS A 330 -0.99 -10.42 9.73
CA HIS A 330 -0.13 -9.33 9.24
C HIS A 330 1.16 -9.78 8.61
N ASN A 331 1.66 -10.93 9.05
CA ASN A 331 2.93 -11.47 8.63
C ASN A 331 2.86 -12.99 8.68
N LYS A 332 3.73 -13.61 7.89
CA LYS A 332 3.99 -15.04 7.95
C LYS A 332 5.49 -15.25 8.14
N PRO A 333 5.90 -16.06 9.13
CA PRO A 333 7.29 -16.45 9.24
C PRO A 333 7.69 -17.33 8.05
N LEU A 334 8.94 -17.18 7.63
CA LEU A 334 9.63 -18.01 6.66
C LEU A 334 10.90 -18.51 7.35
N GLU A 335 10.98 -19.81 7.62
CA GLU A 335 12.12 -20.41 8.31
C GLU A 335 13.38 -20.37 7.44
N ALA A 336 14.54 -20.61 8.06
CA ALA A 336 15.81 -20.67 7.33
C ALA A 336 15.74 -21.74 6.23
N THR A 337 16.16 -21.40 5.01
CA THR A 337 16.12 -22.27 3.81
C THR A 337 14.72 -22.71 3.35
N GLU A 338 13.66 -22.18 3.97
CA GLU A 338 12.29 -22.42 3.54
C GLU A 338 11.98 -21.56 2.31
N SER A 339 11.15 -22.11 1.42
CA SER A 339 10.65 -21.40 0.25
C SER A 339 9.13 -21.43 0.23
N ILE A 340 8.55 -20.37 -0.34
CA ILE A 340 7.12 -20.26 -0.62
C ILE A 340 6.91 -20.04 -2.11
N ARG A 341 5.93 -20.75 -2.67
CA ARG A 341 5.39 -20.50 -4.02
C ARG A 341 3.98 -19.93 -3.87
N LEU A 342 3.81 -18.68 -4.30
CA LEU A 342 2.56 -17.94 -4.26
C LEU A 342 1.99 -17.84 -5.67
N PRO A 343 0.87 -18.50 -5.97
CA PRO A 343 0.18 -18.33 -7.25
C PRO A 343 -0.50 -16.95 -7.28
N LEU A 344 -0.33 -16.22 -8.38
CA LEU A 344 -0.92 -14.90 -8.61
C LEU A 344 -1.71 -14.94 -9.93
N ASP A 345 -2.93 -14.44 -9.88
CA ASP A 345 -3.78 -14.29 -11.05
C ASP A 345 -3.63 -12.85 -11.55
N ILE A 346 -2.99 -12.66 -12.72
CA ILE A 346 -2.85 -11.35 -13.33
C ILE A 346 -3.96 -11.16 -14.34
N ILE A 347 -4.77 -10.12 -14.11
CA ILE A 347 -5.88 -9.73 -14.97
C ILE A 347 -5.50 -8.41 -15.62
N LEU A 348 -5.50 -8.38 -16.95
CA LEU A 348 -5.28 -7.17 -17.72
C LEU A 348 -6.57 -6.35 -17.75
N PRO A 349 -6.51 -5.04 -17.44
CA PRO A 349 -7.64 -4.13 -17.65
C PRO A 349 -8.10 -4.17 -19.11
N SER A 350 -9.41 -4.13 -19.34
CA SER A 350 -9.99 -4.19 -20.70
C SER A 350 -9.57 -3.02 -21.60
N ASP A 351 -9.15 -1.91 -21.01
CA ASP A 351 -8.68 -0.69 -21.67
C ASP A 351 -7.15 -0.53 -21.64
N ALA A 352 -6.42 -1.54 -21.17
CA ALA A 352 -4.98 -1.49 -21.02
C ALA A 352 -4.28 -1.36 -22.38
N ARG A 353 -3.47 -0.32 -22.54
CA ARG A 353 -2.67 -0.10 -23.75
C ARG A 353 -1.31 -0.80 -23.62
N PRO A 354 -0.84 -1.47 -24.68
CA PRO A 354 0.52 -2.02 -24.74
C PRO A 354 1.57 -1.02 -24.27
N GLY A 355 2.44 -1.43 -23.35
CA GLY A 355 3.51 -0.59 -22.82
C GLY A 355 3.13 0.50 -21.81
N GLN A 356 1.86 0.63 -21.41
CA GLN A 356 1.40 1.69 -20.49
C GLN A 356 0.97 1.22 -19.11
N THR A 357 0.95 -0.09 -18.89
CA THR A 357 0.48 -0.71 -17.64
C THR A 357 1.63 -1.47 -16.99
N THR A 358 1.99 -1.05 -15.79
CA THR A 358 2.98 -1.71 -14.94
C THR A 358 2.42 -1.88 -13.53
N ASP A 359 2.33 -3.13 -13.10
CA ASP A 359 2.07 -3.48 -11.71
C ASP A 359 3.41 -3.79 -11.02
N THR A 360 3.55 -3.36 -9.77
CA THR A 360 4.75 -3.62 -8.95
C THR A 360 4.39 -4.48 -7.75
N LEU A 361 4.99 -5.66 -7.66
CA LEU A 361 4.97 -6.49 -6.46
C LEU A 361 6.14 -6.12 -5.58
N LYS A 362 5.85 -5.59 -4.40
CA LYS A 362 6.84 -5.22 -3.41
C LYS A 362 6.90 -6.27 -2.31
N VAL A 363 8.02 -6.98 -2.25
CA VAL A 363 8.32 -7.94 -1.19
C VAL A 363 9.04 -7.19 -0.08
N ILE A 364 8.47 -7.15 1.13
CA ILE A 364 9.06 -6.56 2.33
C ILE A 364 9.42 -7.68 3.29
N VAL A 365 10.64 -7.65 3.80
CA VAL A 365 11.20 -8.66 4.70
C VAL A 365 11.74 -8.00 5.95
N THR A 366 11.25 -8.45 7.10
CA THR A 366 11.64 -7.93 8.42
C THR A 366 12.19 -9.03 9.32
N THR A 367 12.94 -8.63 10.35
CA THR A 367 13.44 -9.55 11.38
C THR A 367 12.38 -9.92 12.41
N GLU A 368 11.40 -9.04 12.59
CA GLU A 368 10.31 -9.18 13.55
C GLU A 368 8.92 -9.08 12.88
N PRO A 369 7.87 -9.62 13.51
CA PRO A 369 6.49 -9.49 13.02
C PRO A 369 6.05 -8.02 12.89
N ALA A 370 5.79 -7.55 11.67
CA ALA A 370 5.28 -6.19 11.38
C ALA A 370 3.90 -6.22 10.70
N ASN A 371 3.21 -5.07 10.69
CA ASN A 371 1.92 -4.89 10.04
C ASN A 371 2.01 -3.78 8.99
N PHE A 372 1.96 -4.17 7.72
CA PHE A 372 2.00 -3.22 6.60
C PHE A 372 0.63 -2.92 6.00
N ARG A 373 -0.45 -3.52 6.51
CA ARG A 373 -1.78 -3.40 5.90
C ARG A 373 -2.34 -1.98 5.96
N TRP A 374 -1.84 -1.15 6.88
CA TRP A 374 -2.17 0.27 6.95
C TRP A 374 -1.54 1.11 5.83
N LEU A 375 -0.55 0.57 5.11
CA LEU A 375 -0.03 1.20 3.88
C LEU A 375 -1.04 1.11 2.73
N GLY A 376 -2.05 0.24 2.83
CA GLY A 376 -3.05 0.08 1.78
C GLY A 376 -3.77 1.38 1.48
N ILE A 377 -3.99 1.63 0.19
CA ILE A 377 -4.79 2.74 -0.33
C ILE A 377 -5.71 2.20 -1.43
N PRO A 378 -6.95 2.69 -1.54
CA PRO A 378 -7.88 2.26 -2.59
C PRO A 378 -7.35 2.66 -3.98
N SER A 379 -7.98 2.16 -5.04
CA SER A 379 -7.70 2.65 -6.40
C SER A 379 -8.04 4.14 -6.52
N LEU A 380 -7.47 4.81 -7.53
CA LEU A 380 -7.81 6.21 -7.80
C LEU A 380 -9.29 6.38 -8.20
N ALA A 381 -9.86 5.38 -8.88
CA ALA A 381 -11.27 5.38 -9.29
C ALA A 381 -12.21 5.26 -8.09
N ASP A 382 -11.91 4.34 -7.16
CA ASP A 382 -12.70 4.16 -5.94
C ASP A 382 -12.66 5.40 -5.04
N LEU A 383 -11.51 6.09 -4.98
CA LEU A 383 -11.36 7.35 -4.26
C LEU A 383 -12.38 8.41 -4.75
N GLU A 384 -12.69 8.42 -6.04
CA GLU A 384 -13.62 9.38 -6.65
C GLU A 384 -15.08 8.99 -6.43
N ASN A 385 -15.37 7.69 -6.41
CA ASN A 385 -16.71 7.16 -6.18
C ASN A 385 -17.13 7.30 -4.71
N CYS A 386 -16.20 7.13 -3.76
CA CYS A 386 -16.45 7.29 -2.32
C CYS A 386 -16.91 8.70 -1.93
N ALA A 387 -16.60 9.73 -2.73
CA ALA A 387 -17.09 11.09 -2.48
C ALA A 387 -18.60 11.28 -2.80
N THR A 388 -19.24 10.31 -3.46
CA THR A 388 -20.62 10.45 -3.96
C THR A 388 -21.66 9.62 -3.22
N THR A 389 -21.27 8.65 -2.38
CA THR A 389 -22.21 7.69 -1.76
C THR A 389 -22.69 8.03 -0.33
N THR A 390 -22.29 9.16 0.25
CA THR A 390 -22.86 9.65 1.54
C THR A 390 -24.24 10.31 1.39
N ARG A 391 -25.12 9.71 0.57
CA ARG A 391 -26.54 10.05 0.50
C ARG A 391 -27.37 8.78 0.39
N GLN A 392 -27.51 8.08 1.51
CA GLN A 392 -28.84 7.69 2.00
C GLN A 392 -28.80 7.06 3.40
N ARG A 393 -29.78 7.50 4.20
CA ARG A 393 -30.23 7.05 5.54
C ARG A 393 -29.42 7.45 6.76
N GLY A 394 -29.95 8.48 7.44
CA GLY A 394 -29.71 8.74 8.86
C GLY A 394 -29.71 10.24 9.17
N THR A 395 -30.84 10.77 9.60
CA THR A 395 -31.06 12.18 9.95
C THR A 395 -30.08 12.71 11.00
N ALA A 396 -29.17 13.61 10.62
CA ALA A 396 -28.60 14.65 11.49
C ALA A 396 -27.79 15.66 10.65
N THR A 397 -28.09 16.95 10.84
CA THR A 397 -27.29 18.16 10.54
C THR A 397 -26.42 18.17 9.27
N LYS A 398 -26.81 19.09 8.36
CA LYS A 398 -26.05 19.60 7.20
C LYS A 398 -24.52 19.47 7.40
N PRO A 399 -23.83 18.56 6.69
CA PRO A 399 -22.40 18.39 6.82
C PRO A 399 -21.68 19.63 6.28
N SER A 400 -20.75 20.17 7.05
CA SER A 400 -19.87 21.26 6.64
C SER A 400 -18.80 20.74 5.69
N GLY A 401 -19.15 20.43 4.44
CA GLY A 401 -18.22 20.21 3.33
C GLY A 401 -17.42 18.88 3.37
N PRO A 402 -17.37 18.11 2.26
CA PRO A 402 -16.50 16.92 2.12
C PRO A 402 -15.00 17.24 2.26
N LEU A 403 -14.65 18.51 2.08
CA LEU A 403 -13.32 19.07 2.27
C LEU A 403 -12.97 19.13 3.76
N LYS A 404 -13.92 19.46 4.66
CA LYS A 404 -13.64 19.51 6.10
C LYS A 404 -13.39 18.12 6.69
N GLU A 405 -14.13 17.10 6.26
CA GLU A 405 -13.88 15.70 6.66
C GLU A 405 -12.50 15.20 6.25
N LEU A 406 -11.95 15.70 5.13
CA LEU A 406 -10.58 15.38 4.71
C LEU A 406 -9.53 16.31 5.38
N TYR A 407 -9.89 17.55 5.71
CA TYR A 407 -9.00 18.52 6.39
C TYR A 407 -8.79 18.20 7.87
N GLU A 408 -9.81 17.67 8.55
CA GLU A 408 -9.72 17.10 9.91
C GLU A 408 -8.81 15.85 9.92
N VAL A 409 -8.79 15.10 8.80
CA VAL A 409 -7.90 13.96 8.55
C VAL A 409 -6.45 14.35 8.18
N MET A 410 -6.19 15.59 7.73
CA MET A 410 -4.90 15.92 7.10
C MET A 410 -4.09 17.08 7.72
N THR A 411 -4.65 17.99 8.52
CA THR A 411 -3.90 19.22 8.87
C THR A 411 -4.37 19.95 10.13
N ASP A 412 -3.62 19.84 11.23
CA ASP A 412 -3.19 21.09 11.89
C ASP A 412 -1.73 21.07 12.35
N ARG A 413 -1.06 22.22 12.26
CA ARG A 413 0.33 22.39 11.82
C ARG A 413 1.31 22.81 12.92
N LYS A 414 2.60 22.40 12.80
CA LYS A 414 3.79 23.30 12.69
C LYS A 414 5.08 22.55 12.27
N LEU A 415 6.04 23.31 11.73
CA LEU A 415 7.17 22.86 10.87
C LEU A 415 8.50 22.73 11.64
N ARG A 416 9.41 21.83 11.20
CA ARG A 416 10.84 22.17 10.91
C ARG A 416 11.66 21.08 10.21
N ALA A 417 12.71 21.54 9.52
CA ALA A 417 13.70 20.79 8.76
C ALA A 417 14.49 19.77 9.59
N ILE A 418 14.76 18.58 9.01
CA ILE A 418 15.47 17.50 9.69
C ILE A 418 16.72 17.09 8.91
N LYS A 419 17.84 17.13 9.64
CA LYS A 419 19.13 16.55 9.28
C LYS A 419 19.10 15.04 9.49
N TYR A 420 19.65 14.34 8.50
CA TYR A 420 19.82 12.90 8.44
C TYR A 420 20.83 12.40 9.50
N LEU A 421 20.46 11.34 10.22
CA LEU A 421 21.38 10.49 10.97
C LEU A 421 21.13 9.05 10.50
N PRO A 422 22.16 8.32 10.05
CA PRO A 422 21.98 6.94 9.60
C PRO A 422 21.68 6.07 10.82
N ILE A 423 20.47 5.53 10.88
CA ILE A 423 20.15 4.41 11.75
C ILE A 423 20.31 3.17 10.88
N THR A 424 21.12 2.22 11.35
CA THR A 424 21.33 0.90 10.74
C THR A 424 20.07 0.06 10.90
N SER A 425 19.02 0.37 10.15
CA SER A 425 17.80 -0.43 10.09
C SER A 425 18.04 -1.65 9.22
N LYS A 426 17.99 -2.84 9.80
CA LYS A 426 18.12 -4.11 9.09
C LYS A 426 16.75 -4.50 8.53
N TRP A 427 16.41 -4.15 7.31
CA TRP A 427 15.25 -4.72 6.60
C TRP A 427 15.55 -4.80 5.11
N ASN A 428 14.79 -5.60 4.36
CA ASN A 428 14.96 -5.72 2.91
C ASN A 428 13.61 -5.46 2.21
N SER A 429 13.67 -4.75 1.08
CA SER A 429 12.59 -4.77 0.11
C SER A 429 13.08 -5.00 -1.31
N LYS A 430 12.31 -5.75 -2.09
CA LYS A 430 12.56 -5.95 -3.51
C LYS A 430 11.29 -5.75 -4.33
N ASN A 431 11.40 -4.95 -5.39
CA ASN A 431 10.33 -4.70 -6.34
C ASN A 431 10.45 -5.70 -7.51
N LEU A 432 9.34 -6.30 -7.89
CA LEU A 432 9.19 -7.14 -9.08
C LEU A 432 8.12 -6.50 -9.96
N ASN A 433 8.40 -6.31 -11.24
CA ASN A 433 7.50 -5.62 -12.16
C ASN A 433 6.78 -6.63 -13.05
N VAL A 434 5.49 -6.42 -13.27
CA VAL A 434 4.70 -7.08 -14.30
C VAL A 434 4.26 -6.02 -15.29
N LYS A 435 4.56 -6.21 -16.57
CA LYS A 435 4.36 -5.20 -17.62
C LYS A 435 3.60 -5.76 -18.80
N ILE A 436 2.85 -4.91 -19.49
CA ILE A 436 2.35 -5.23 -20.83
C ILE A 436 3.42 -4.82 -21.85
N PRO A 437 3.86 -5.70 -22.76
CA PRO A 437 4.86 -5.35 -23.77
C PRO A 437 4.37 -4.19 -24.64
N LEU A 438 5.29 -3.36 -25.17
CA LEU A 438 4.96 -2.47 -26.29
C LEU A 438 4.75 -3.35 -27.52
N ASP A 439 3.68 -3.11 -28.28
CA ASP A 439 3.55 -3.69 -29.63
C ASP A 439 4.74 -3.20 -30.47
N ASN A 440 5.71 -4.07 -30.71
CA ASN A 440 6.60 -3.90 -31.85
C ASN A 440 5.83 -4.30 -33.10
N PRO A 441 5.73 -3.45 -34.13
CA PRO A 441 5.17 -3.85 -35.41
C PRO A 441 6.18 -4.76 -36.10
N THR A 442 6.24 -6.02 -35.68
CA THR A 442 6.90 -7.05 -36.48
C THR A 442 5.91 -7.47 -37.54
N SER A 443 6.07 -6.85 -38.71
CA SER A 443 5.56 -7.24 -40.02
C SER A 443 5.21 -8.73 -40.15
N PRO A 444 4.03 -9.08 -40.69
CA PRO A 444 3.89 -10.27 -41.49
C PRO A 444 4.10 -9.87 -42.96
N TYR A 445 5.29 -10.15 -43.48
CA TYR A 445 5.44 -10.46 -44.89
C TYR A 445 5.28 -11.97 -44.98
N ILE A 446 4.22 -12.45 -45.62
CA ILE A 446 4.15 -13.66 -46.46
C ILE A 446 2.87 -13.55 -47.31
N ASP A 447 3.11 -13.54 -48.62
CA ASP A 447 2.29 -13.93 -49.77
C ASP A 447 0.77 -13.82 -49.68
N GLU A 448 0.24 -12.78 -50.33
CA GLU A 448 -1.03 -12.88 -51.04
C GLU A 448 -0.87 -13.87 -52.18
N THR A 449 -1.60 -14.97 -52.07
CA THR A 449 -1.82 -15.92 -53.16
C THR A 449 -2.80 -15.30 -54.14
N ASP A 450 -2.36 -15.35 -55.39
CA ASP A 450 -2.99 -14.90 -56.63
C ASP A 450 -4.30 -15.68 -56.89
N GLU A 451 -5.45 -15.02 -56.79
CA GLU A 451 -6.72 -15.46 -57.39
C GLU A 451 -7.24 -14.34 -58.31
N GLY A 452 -6.77 -14.38 -59.56
CA GLY A 452 -7.30 -13.61 -60.68
C GLY A 452 -7.70 -14.54 -61.80
N ASP A 453 -8.91 -15.10 -61.69
CA ASP A 453 -9.62 -15.75 -62.79
C ASP A 453 -10.16 -14.65 -63.72
N ASP A 454 -9.57 -14.51 -64.91
CA ASP A 454 -10.39 -14.18 -66.09
C ASP A 454 -9.78 -14.69 -67.39
N THR A 455 -10.72 -15.01 -68.26
CA THR A 455 -10.66 -15.94 -69.38
C THR A 455 -10.04 -15.37 -70.68
N THR A 456 -9.51 -16.30 -71.49
CA THR A 456 -9.60 -16.42 -72.98
C THR A 456 -8.26 -16.61 -73.70
N GLY A 457 -8.22 -17.60 -74.61
CA GLY A 457 -7.36 -17.54 -75.80
C GLY A 457 -6.40 -18.70 -76.07
N GLU A 458 -6.93 -19.79 -76.61
CA GLU A 458 -6.37 -20.66 -77.67
C GLU A 458 -4.85 -20.95 -77.82
N LYS A 459 -4.60 -22.26 -77.97
CA LYS A 459 -3.71 -22.95 -78.93
C LYS A 459 -2.22 -23.19 -78.57
N SER A 460 -1.99 -24.48 -78.31
CA SER A 460 -1.19 -25.41 -79.14
C SER A 460 0.16 -25.89 -78.60
N THR A 461 0.25 -27.23 -78.51
CA THR A 461 1.42 -28.12 -78.71
C THR A 461 2.66 -27.90 -77.83
N GLY A 462 3.27 -28.88 -77.16
CA GLY A 462 3.18 -30.34 -77.15
C GLY A 462 4.46 -30.91 -76.51
N THR A 463 4.42 -32.20 -76.16
CA THR A 463 5.57 -33.12 -75.89
C THR A 463 6.45 -32.86 -74.64
N PHE A 464 6.32 -33.70 -73.60
CA PHE A 464 7.09 -34.94 -73.32
C PHE A 464 8.49 -34.70 -72.72
N SER A 465 8.69 -35.08 -71.45
CA SER A 465 9.55 -36.20 -71.02
C SER A 465 9.98 -36.11 -69.54
N THR A 466 10.04 -37.31 -68.97
CA THR A 466 10.30 -37.79 -67.60
C THR A 466 11.77 -37.68 -67.10
N PRO A 467 12.07 -38.08 -65.84
CA PRO A 467 13.09 -37.49 -64.97
C PRO A 467 14.32 -38.37 -64.71
N SER A 468 15.29 -37.81 -63.98
CA SER A 468 16.38 -38.47 -63.23
C SER A 468 17.23 -37.34 -62.61
N SER A 469 17.66 -37.29 -61.34
CA SER A 469 17.69 -38.20 -60.20
C SER A 469 17.84 -37.38 -58.92
#